data_AF-A0A2D4ETS9-F1
#
_entry.id   AF-A0A2D4ETS9-F1
#
_cell.length_a   1.000
_cell.length_b   1.000
_cell.length_c   1.000
_cell.angle_alpha   90.00
_cell.angle_beta   90.00
_cell.angle_gamma   90.00
#
_symmetry.space_group_name_H-M   'P 1'
#
loop_
_entity.id
_entity.type
_entity.pdbx_description
1 polymer ?
#
loop_
_entity_poly.entity_id
_entity_poly.type
_entity_poly.pdbx_seq_one_letter_code
_entity_poly.pdbx_strand_id
1 'polypeptide(L)'
;MQKFLQLFGRLKSVVLGMVHVRALPGSPCNTLPLAQIIEEACGEAEMYRAAGVDGLIVENMHDRPYTFDVGAEVTAAMAVICASVKQASPTLPIGVQILCAANQQALAVALASGVDFIRVEAFVFSHVADEGILNACAGNLLRYRKQIGAEHIQVFADIKKKHSAHTLTADVTVADTAKAAEFFLADGVVLTGTATGSEADPKELE
;
A
#
# COMPACT_ATOMS: atom_id res chain seq x y z
N MET A 1 -17.93 2.75 -3.04
CA MET A 1 -18.17 4.20 -3.29
C MET A 1 -18.36 5.04 -2.03
N GLN A 2 -19.31 4.75 -1.11
CA GLN A 2 -19.51 5.59 0.09
C GLN A 2 -18.26 5.72 0.98
N LYS A 3 -17.53 4.61 1.19
CA LYS A 3 -16.30 4.62 2.01
C LYS A 3 -15.17 5.50 1.43
N PHE A 4 -15.00 5.46 0.11
CA PHE A 4 -14.01 6.30 -0.58
C PHE A 4 -14.36 7.79 -0.43
N LEU A 5 -15.64 8.14 -0.61
CA LEU A 5 -16.12 9.51 -0.41
C LEU A 5 -15.97 9.97 1.03
N GLN A 6 -16.23 9.11 2.02
CA GLN A 6 -16.00 9.41 3.43
C GLN A 6 -14.53 9.68 3.73
N LEU A 7 -13.62 8.97 3.06
CA LEU A 7 -12.18 9.11 3.28
C LEU A 7 -11.62 10.37 2.62
N PHE A 8 -11.89 10.59 1.33
CA PHE A 8 -11.26 11.67 0.55
C PHE A 8 -12.15 12.91 0.34
N GLY A 9 -13.42 12.88 0.77
CA GLY A 9 -14.38 13.97 0.57
C GLY A 9 -14.80 14.20 -0.89
N ARG A 10 -14.23 13.46 -1.84
CA ARG A 10 -14.53 13.51 -3.28
C ARG A 10 -14.44 12.12 -3.91
N LEU A 11 -15.01 11.97 -5.10
CA LEU A 11 -15.02 10.71 -5.85
C LEU A 11 -14.05 10.68 -7.05
N LYS A 12 -13.53 11.83 -7.48
CA LYS A 12 -12.66 11.95 -8.66
C LYS A 12 -11.47 12.83 -8.33
N SER A 13 -10.36 12.60 -9.04
CA SER A 13 -9.14 13.43 -8.96
C SER A 13 -8.56 13.48 -7.54
N VAL A 14 -8.31 12.30 -6.97
CA VAL A 14 -7.56 12.14 -5.71
C VAL A 14 -6.10 11.87 -6.05
N VAL A 15 -5.20 12.70 -5.53
CA VAL A 15 -3.75 12.57 -5.70
C VAL A 15 -3.13 12.14 -4.38
N LEU A 16 -2.45 10.99 -4.38
CA LEU A 16 -1.76 10.47 -3.20
C LEU A 16 -0.25 10.65 -3.34
N GLY A 17 0.38 11.29 -2.36
CA GLY A 17 1.84 11.37 -2.26
C GLY A 17 2.41 10.06 -1.70
N MET A 18 3.46 9.53 -2.33
CA MET A 18 4.13 8.31 -1.85
C MET A 18 5.34 8.72 -1.00
N VAL A 19 5.27 8.48 0.31
CA VAL A 19 6.37 8.71 1.25
C VAL A 19 7.21 7.44 1.29
N HIS A 20 8.36 7.47 0.62
CA HIS A 20 9.25 6.32 0.54
C HIS A 20 10.23 6.35 1.70
N VAL A 21 9.98 5.52 2.72
CA VAL A 21 10.87 5.48 3.87
C VAL A 21 12.23 4.93 3.49
N ARG A 22 13.28 5.43 4.14
CA ARG A 22 14.63 4.88 4.02
C ARG A 22 14.67 3.42 4.49
N ALA A 23 15.70 2.71 4.06
CA ALA A 23 15.90 1.31 4.39
C ALA A 23 15.84 1.10 5.92
N LEU A 24 14.95 0.22 6.36
CA LEU A 24 14.61 -0.04 7.75
C LEU A 24 15.62 -0.96 8.44
N PRO A 25 15.64 -1.02 9.79
CA PRO A 25 16.41 -2.04 10.51
C PRO A 25 16.13 -3.44 9.97
N GLY A 26 17.17 -4.23 9.74
CA GLY A 26 17.08 -5.56 9.12
C GLY A 26 17.32 -5.56 7.60
N SER A 27 17.09 -4.43 6.91
CA SER A 27 17.40 -4.29 5.49
C SER A 27 18.91 -4.18 5.24
N PRO A 28 19.47 -4.86 4.20
CA PRO A 28 20.89 -4.73 3.83
C PRO A 28 21.33 -3.30 3.50
N CYS A 29 20.40 -2.46 3.04
CA CYS A 29 20.70 -1.08 2.67
C CYS A 29 20.53 -0.07 3.82
N ASN A 30 20.21 -0.53 5.04
CA ASN A 30 20.04 0.38 6.16
C ASN A 30 21.38 1.00 6.58
N THR A 31 21.38 2.33 6.67
CA THR A 31 22.52 3.14 7.13
C THR A 31 22.13 4.17 8.18
N LEU A 32 20.83 4.31 8.48
CA LEU A 32 20.31 5.36 9.34
C LEU A 32 19.70 4.78 10.62
N PRO A 33 19.82 5.47 11.76
CA PRO A 33 19.04 5.12 12.94
C PRO A 33 17.55 5.41 12.69
N LEU A 34 16.67 4.60 13.26
CA LEU A 34 15.21 4.70 13.07
C LEU A 34 14.65 6.11 13.32
N ALA A 35 15.20 6.83 14.31
CA ALA A 35 14.80 8.21 14.60
C ALA A 35 15.00 9.17 13.41
N GLN A 36 16.09 9.03 12.66
CA GLN A 36 16.34 9.84 11.46
C GLN A 36 15.42 9.43 10.31
N ILE A 37 15.12 8.14 10.18
CA ILE A 37 14.17 7.65 9.17
C ILE A 37 12.77 8.25 9.41
N ILE A 38 12.34 8.31 10.68
CA ILE A 38 11.08 8.95 11.08
C ILE A 38 11.08 10.44 10.73
N GLU A 39 12.17 11.16 11.03
CA GLU A 39 12.32 12.58 10.72
C GLU A 39 12.21 12.84 9.20
N GLU A 40 12.94 12.08 8.39
CA GLU A 40 12.89 12.20 6.93
C GLU A 40 11.48 11.91 6.38
N ALA A 41 10.83 10.85 6.86
CA ALA A 41 9.47 10.50 6.44
C ALA A 41 8.44 11.60 6.79
N CYS A 42 8.56 12.20 7.99
CA CYS A 42 7.70 13.32 8.38
C CYS A 42 7.98 14.57 7.55
N GLY A 43 9.25 14.85 7.24
CA GLY A 43 9.64 15.96 6.36
C GLY A 43 9.06 15.80 4.95
N GLU A 44 9.13 14.60 4.37
CA GLU A 44 8.54 14.32 3.06
C GLU A 44 7.00 14.41 3.09
N ALA A 45 6.35 13.89 4.13
CA ALA A 45 4.90 14.02 4.31
C ALA A 45 4.46 15.48 4.37
N GLU A 46 5.20 16.33 5.09
CA GLU A 46 4.95 17.77 5.18
C GLU A 46 5.10 18.47 3.82
N MET A 47 6.10 18.09 3.03
CA MET A 47 6.26 18.62 1.67
C MET A 47 5.05 18.29 0.79
N TYR A 48 4.57 17.04 0.81
CA TYR A 48 3.38 16.65 0.07
C TYR A 48 2.12 17.39 0.56
N ARG A 49 1.96 17.52 1.88
CA ARG A 49 0.86 18.28 2.48
C ARG A 49 0.88 19.74 2.03
N ALA A 50 2.05 20.38 2.02
CA ALA A 50 2.22 21.75 1.56
C ALA A 50 1.95 21.90 0.05
N ALA A 51 2.22 20.87 -0.74
CA ALA A 51 1.89 20.81 -2.16
C ALA A 51 0.39 20.57 -2.44
N GLY A 52 -0.42 20.31 -1.40
CA GLY A 52 -1.87 20.15 -1.52
C GLY A 52 -2.32 18.80 -2.06
N VAL A 53 -1.55 17.72 -1.81
CA VAL A 53 -2.02 16.36 -2.12
C VAL A 53 -3.24 15.99 -1.26
N ASP A 54 -4.01 15.02 -1.72
CA ASP A 54 -5.28 14.63 -1.12
C ASP A 54 -5.13 13.52 -0.06
N GLY A 55 -3.96 12.90 0.00
CA GLY A 55 -3.61 11.88 0.97
C GLY A 55 -2.18 11.38 0.76
N LEU A 56 -1.76 10.47 1.62
CA LEU A 56 -0.41 9.92 1.63
C LEU A 56 -0.44 8.38 1.64
N ILE A 57 0.59 7.75 1.10
CA ILE A 57 0.89 6.34 1.33
C ILE A 57 2.33 6.24 1.81
N VAL A 58 2.54 5.61 2.96
CA VAL A 58 3.88 5.32 3.50
C VAL A 58 4.30 3.92 3.03
N GLU A 59 5.46 3.82 2.38
CA GLU A 59 5.95 2.59 1.75
C GLU A 59 7.44 2.35 2.03
N ASN A 60 7.85 1.11 2.32
CA ASN A 60 9.25 0.70 2.53
C ASN A 60 10.01 0.40 1.23
N MET A 61 9.88 1.28 0.23
CA MET A 61 10.49 1.12 -1.10
C MET A 61 12.01 0.89 -1.07
N HIS A 62 12.71 1.36 -0.05
CA HIS A 62 14.16 1.23 0.05
C HIS A 62 14.64 -0.03 0.80
N ASP A 63 13.74 -0.91 1.25
CA ASP A 63 14.06 -2.21 1.88
C ASP A 63 14.51 -3.28 0.87
N ARG A 64 15.41 -2.90 -0.03
CA ARG A 64 15.89 -3.79 -1.09
C ARG A 64 17.02 -4.68 -0.58
N PRO A 65 17.09 -5.94 -1.04
CA PRO A 65 16.07 -6.65 -1.83
C PRO A 65 14.84 -7.00 -0.98
N TYR A 66 13.64 -6.97 -1.59
CA TYR A 66 12.41 -7.31 -0.88
C TYR A 66 12.32 -8.82 -0.58
N THR A 67 11.54 -9.17 0.43
CA THR A 67 11.30 -10.56 0.86
C THR A 67 9.82 -10.76 1.19
N PHE A 68 9.33 -12.00 1.04
CA PHE A 68 8.00 -12.39 1.51
C PHE A 68 7.94 -12.58 3.03
N ASP A 69 9.08 -12.92 3.64
CA ASP A 69 9.20 -13.20 5.07
C ASP A 69 9.68 -11.96 5.82
N VAL A 70 8.82 -10.95 5.91
CA VAL A 70 9.10 -9.70 6.61
C VAL A 70 9.17 -9.94 8.13
N GLY A 71 10.27 -9.51 8.74
CA GLY A 71 10.50 -9.63 10.18
C GLY A 71 9.68 -8.66 11.04
N ALA A 72 9.70 -8.90 12.35
CA ALA A 72 8.97 -8.09 13.33
C ALA A 72 9.51 -6.65 13.38
N GLU A 73 10.81 -6.47 13.11
CA GLU A 73 11.48 -5.18 13.08
C GLU A 73 10.91 -4.23 12.02
N VAL A 74 10.54 -4.72 10.83
CA VAL A 74 9.91 -3.93 9.77
C VAL A 74 8.50 -3.52 10.19
N THR A 75 7.71 -4.46 10.71
CA THR A 75 6.34 -4.17 11.19
C THR A 75 6.37 -3.14 12.32
N ALA A 76 7.29 -3.28 13.28
CA ALA A 76 7.43 -2.35 14.39
C ALA A 76 7.92 -0.96 13.93
N ALA A 77 8.93 -0.90 13.05
CA ALA A 77 9.43 0.35 12.51
C ALA A 77 8.36 1.09 11.71
N MET A 78 7.67 0.40 10.80
CA MET A 78 6.58 0.98 10.00
C MET A 78 5.43 1.47 10.86
N ALA A 79 5.08 0.79 11.97
CA ALA A 79 4.08 1.26 12.91
C ALA A 79 4.44 2.62 13.51
N VAL A 80 5.68 2.78 14.00
CA VAL A 80 6.12 4.05 14.60
C VAL A 80 6.26 5.16 13.56
N ILE A 81 6.76 4.84 12.36
CA ILE A 81 6.86 5.81 11.26
C ILE A 81 5.46 6.28 10.84
N CYS A 82 4.54 5.35 10.59
CA CYS A 82 3.17 5.71 10.20
C CYS A 82 2.46 6.52 11.29
N ALA A 83 2.65 6.19 12.56
CA ALA A 83 2.08 6.94 13.67
C ALA A 83 2.63 8.38 13.72
N SER A 84 3.93 8.55 13.49
CA SER A 84 4.59 9.87 13.46
C SER A 84 4.11 10.71 12.27
N VAL A 85 4.00 10.09 11.09
CA VAL A 85 3.46 10.72 9.89
C VAL A 85 1.99 11.11 10.07
N LYS A 86 1.16 10.26 10.70
CA LYS A 86 -0.23 10.58 11.04
C LYS A 86 -0.36 11.74 12.02
N GLN A 87 0.54 11.82 13.01
CA GLN A 87 0.58 12.97 13.93
C GLN A 87 1.00 14.27 13.23
N ALA A 88 1.94 14.20 12.28
CA ALA A 88 2.37 15.36 11.49
C ALA A 88 1.29 15.83 10.50
N SER A 89 0.48 14.92 9.98
CA SER A 89 -0.56 15.18 8.96
C SER A 89 -1.95 14.64 9.37
N PRO A 90 -2.54 15.10 10.49
CA PRO A 90 -3.72 14.47 11.08
C PRO A 90 -4.99 14.62 10.24
N THR A 91 -5.05 15.62 9.36
CA THR A 91 -6.21 15.90 8.50
C THR A 91 -6.18 15.15 7.18
N LEU A 92 -5.03 14.58 6.80
CA LEU A 92 -4.92 13.83 5.56
C LEU A 92 -5.31 12.35 5.80
N PRO A 93 -6.03 11.74 4.85
CA PRO A 93 -6.06 10.29 4.72
C PRO A 93 -4.66 9.75 4.49
N ILE A 94 -4.26 8.77 5.28
CA ILE A 94 -2.95 8.12 5.18
C ILE A 94 -3.16 6.64 5.00
N GLY A 95 -2.40 6.05 4.09
CA GLY A 95 -2.31 4.62 3.89
C GLY A 95 -0.93 4.09 4.16
N VAL A 96 -0.82 2.78 4.26
CA VAL A 96 0.46 2.08 4.37
C VAL A 96 0.54 0.93 3.38
N GLN A 97 1.74 0.71 2.84
CA GLN A 97 2.13 -0.45 2.06
C GLN A 97 3.44 -1.01 2.60
N ILE A 98 3.52 -2.33 2.75
CA ILE A 98 4.76 -3.02 3.14
C ILE A 98 5.08 -4.05 2.07
N LEU A 99 6.18 -3.79 1.36
CA LEU A 99 6.72 -4.64 0.31
C LEU A 99 7.53 -5.81 0.92
N CYS A 100 7.53 -7.00 0.34
CA CYS A 100 6.71 -7.44 -0.80
C CYS A 100 5.51 -8.25 -0.29
N ALA A 101 4.29 -7.82 -0.62
CA ALA A 101 3.03 -8.49 -0.25
C ALA A 101 2.86 -8.80 1.24
N ALA A 102 3.50 -8.02 2.12
CA ALA A 102 3.36 -8.12 3.58
C ALA A 102 2.04 -7.47 4.04
N ASN A 103 0.94 -7.90 3.42
CA ASN A 103 -0.38 -7.27 3.51
C ASN A 103 -1.00 -7.40 4.91
N GLN A 104 -0.75 -8.51 5.61
CA GLN A 104 -1.21 -8.68 6.99
C GLN A 104 -0.44 -7.77 7.95
N GLN A 105 0.87 -7.64 7.75
CA GLN A 105 1.73 -6.73 8.49
C GLN A 105 1.31 -5.28 8.25
N ALA A 106 1.06 -4.90 7.00
CA ALA A 106 0.54 -3.57 6.65
C ALA A 106 -0.79 -3.27 7.36
N LEU A 107 -1.70 -4.26 7.45
CA LEU A 107 -2.96 -4.10 8.16
C LEU A 107 -2.79 -3.93 9.67
N ALA A 108 -1.88 -4.69 10.28
CA ALA A 108 -1.55 -4.56 11.70
C ALA A 108 -0.92 -3.20 12.00
N VAL A 109 -0.01 -2.74 11.13
CA VAL A 109 0.59 -1.41 11.18
C VAL A 109 -0.47 -0.33 11.06
N ALA A 110 -1.42 -0.49 10.13
CA ALA A 110 -2.49 0.48 9.94
C ALA A 110 -3.32 0.65 11.22
N LEU A 111 -3.70 -0.48 11.84
CA LEU A 111 -4.45 -0.47 13.09
C LEU A 111 -3.67 0.17 14.23
N ALA A 112 -2.39 -0.18 14.39
CA ALA A 112 -1.56 0.29 15.50
C ALA A 112 -1.20 1.78 15.38
N SER A 113 -1.07 2.30 14.15
CA SER A 113 -0.68 3.69 13.89
C SER A 113 -1.86 4.64 13.69
N GLY A 114 -3.07 4.11 13.51
CA GLY A 114 -4.27 4.90 13.25
C GLY A 114 -4.33 5.51 11.85
N VAL A 115 -3.64 4.91 10.87
CA VAL A 115 -3.82 5.27 9.46
C VAL A 115 -5.05 4.58 8.87
N ASP A 116 -5.55 5.11 7.77
CA ASP A 116 -6.95 4.95 7.36
C ASP A 116 -7.17 3.80 6.35
N PHE A 117 -6.14 3.42 5.62
CA PHE A 117 -6.22 2.38 4.59
C PHE A 117 -4.90 1.62 4.39
N ILE A 118 -4.96 0.50 3.68
CA ILE A 118 -3.78 -0.22 3.19
C ILE A 118 -3.85 -0.38 1.67
N ARG A 119 -2.68 -0.32 1.03
CA ARG A 119 -2.52 -0.73 -0.37
C ARG A 119 -1.96 -2.15 -0.40
N VAL A 120 -2.62 -3.02 -1.15
CA VAL A 120 -2.47 -4.47 -1.06
C VAL A 120 -2.03 -5.05 -2.38
N GLU A 121 -0.93 -5.80 -2.33
CA GLU A 121 -0.40 -6.52 -3.49
C GLU A 121 -1.01 -7.93 -3.58
N ALA A 122 -1.22 -8.43 -4.79
CA ALA A 122 -1.76 -9.78 -5.01
C ALA A 122 -3.02 -10.06 -4.17
N PHE A 123 -3.96 -9.10 -4.11
CA PHE A 123 -5.22 -9.32 -3.40
C PHE A 123 -6.05 -10.43 -4.08
N VAL A 124 -6.17 -10.34 -5.40
CA VAL A 124 -6.78 -11.34 -6.28
C VAL A 124 -5.77 -11.79 -7.35
N PHE A 125 -5.87 -13.07 -7.69
CA PHE A 125 -4.99 -13.80 -8.61
C PHE A 125 -3.50 -13.82 -8.22
N SER A 126 -2.80 -14.84 -8.75
CA SER A 126 -1.35 -14.96 -8.60
C SER A 126 -0.63 -14.32 -9.78
N HIS A 127 0.57 -13.80 -9.54
CA HIS A 127 1.47 -13.27 -10.57
C HIS A 127 2.92 -13.45 -10.14
N VAL A 128 3.85 -13.29 -11.08
CA VAL A 128 5.29 -13.39 -10.80
C VAL A 128 5.86 -11.99 -10.64
N ALA A 129 6.32 -11.61 -9.46
CA ALA A 129 7.11 -10.39 -9.24
C ALA A 129 8.61 -10.71 -9.20
N ASP A 130 9.44 -9.69 -8.96
CA ASP A 130 10.89 -9.81 -8.89
C ASP A 130 11.34 -10.80 -7.78
N GLU A 131 10.55 -10.95 -6.71
CA GLU A 131 10.81 -11.85 -5.59
C GLU A 131 10.33 -13.29 -5.83
N GLY A 132 9.49 -13.51 -6.86
CA GLY A 132 8.92 -14.81 -7.19
C GLY A 132 7.39 -14.79 -7.34
N ILE A 133 6.75 -15.94 -7.13
CA ILE A 133 5.29 -16.08 -7.29
C ILE A 133 4.57 -15.51 -6.07
N LEU A 134 3.81 -14.44 -6.28
CA LEU A 134 2.86 -13.93 -5.29
C LEU A 134 1.52 -14.63 -5.48
N ASN A 135 0.92 -15.08 -4.38
CA ASN A 135 -0.39 -15.72 -4.39
C ASN A 135 -1.47 -14.80 -3.84
N ALA A 136 -2.68 -14.96 -4.38
CA ALA A 136 -3.86 -14.20 -3.95
C ALA A 136 -4.10 -14.32 -2.43
N CYS A 137 -4.27 -13.19 -1.74
CA CYS A 137 -4.38 -13.17 -0.27
C CYS A 137 -5.75 -12.75 0.28
N ALA A 138 -6.72 -12.35 -0.56
CA ALA A 138 -7.97 -11.70 -0.12
C ALA A 138 -8.68 -12.42 1.05
N GLY A 139 -8.90 -13.73 0.93
CA GLY A 139 -9.62 -14.49 1.96
C GLY A 139 -8.92 -14.47 3.33
N ASN A 140 -7.60 -14.66 3.36
CA ASN A 140 -6.83 -14.67 4.61
C ASN A 140 -6.68 -13.27 5.18
N LEU A 141 -6.48 -12.27 4.31
CA LEU A 141 -6.35 -10.87 4.72
C LEU A 141 -7.64 -10.36 5.36
N LEU A 142 -8.80 -10.59 4.76
CA LEU A 142 -10.07 -10.08 5.28
C LEU A 142 -10.53 -10.80 6.57
N ARG A 143 -10.20 -12.09 6.73
CA ARG A 143 -10.39 -12.80 8.00
C ARG A 143 -9.51 -12.21 9.10
N TYR A 144 -8.24 -11.96 8.79
CA TYR A 144 -7.31 -11.32 9.72
C TYR A 144 -7.79 -9.91 10.10
N ARG A 145 -8.26 -9.11 9.12
CA ARG A 145 -8.87 -7.79 9.36
C ARG A 145 -9.97 -7.82 10.41
N LYS A 146 -10.89 -8.79 10.29
CA LYS A 146 -11.96 -8.99 11.25
C LYS A 146 -11.43 -9.47 12.60
N GLN A 147 -10.49 -10.40 12.61
CA GLN A 147 -9.91 -10.98 13.82
C GLN A 147 -9.27 -9.92 14.74
N ILE A 148 -8.64 -8.90 14.16
CA ILE A 148 -7.97 -7.83 14.92
C ILE A 148 -8.84 -6.57 15.13
N GLY A 149 -10.10 -6.58 14.66
CA GLY A 149 -11.00 -5.42 14.79
C GLY A 149 -10.69 -4.25 13.84
N ALA A 150 -9.97 -4.49 12.74
CA ALA A 150 -9.54 -3.48 11.77
C ALA A 150 -10.53 -3.26 10.61
N GLU A 151 -11.81 -3.58 10.78
CA GLU A 151 -12.82 -3.49 9.70
C GLU A 151 -13.07 -2.05 9.19
N HIS A 152 -12.68 -1.05 9.97
CA HIS A 152 -12.72 0.36 9.60
C HIS A 152 -11.59 0.77 8.64
N ILE A 153 -10.52 -0.03 8.53
CA ILE A 153 -9.38 0.22 7.64
C ILE A 153 -9.73 -0.27 6.23
N GLN A 154 -9.64 0.63 5.27
CA GLN A 154 -9.98 0.33 3.87
C GLN A 154 -8.87 -0.46 3.19
N VAL A 155 -9.25 -1.37 2.29
CA VAL A 155 -8.33 -2.19 1.49
C VAL A 155 -8.38 -1.76 0.02
N PHE A 156 -7.30 -1.15 -0.46
CA PHE A 156 -7.12 -0.80 -1.87
C PHE A 156 -6.21 -1.82 -2.55
N ALA A 157 -6.79 -2.59 -3.47
CA ALA A 157 -6.11 -3.72 -4.11
C ALA A 157 -5.41 -3.31 -5.40
N ASP A 158 -4.11 -3.58 -5.51
CA ASP A 158 -3.40 -3.49 -6.78
C ASP A 158 -3.96 -4.51 -7.78
N ILE A 159 -4.28 -4.05 -8.99
CA ILE A 159 -4.66 -4.88 -10.14
C ILE A 159 -3.63 -4.69 -11.25
N LYS A 160 -3.24 -5.79 -11.91
CA LYS A 160 -2.20 -5.82 -12.96
C LYS A 160 -0.96 -4.97 -12.59
N LYS A 161 -0.48 -5.20 -11.37
CA LYS A 161 0.63 -4.46 -10.73
C LYS A 161 1.85 -4.35 -11.63
N LYS A 162 2.51 -3.18 -11.58
CA LYS A 162 3.85 -2.92 -12.10
C LYS A 162 4.91 -3.88 -11.54
N HIS A 163 6.00 -4.09 -12.29
CA HIS A 163 7.09 -5.02 -11.93
C HIS A 163 6.59 -6.44 -11.66
N SER A 164 5.61 -6.88 -12.44
CA SER A 164 5.08 -8.24 -12.34
C SER A 164 4.70 -8.78 -13.71
N ALA A 165 5.03 -10.04 -13.96
CA ALA A 165 4.58 -10.79 -15.12
C ALA A 165 3.23 -11.45 -14.82
N HIS A 166 2.24 -11.13 -15.66
CA HIS A 166 0.88 -11.61 -15.55
C HIS A 166 0.56 -12.76 -16.52
N THR A 167 1.58 -13.50 -16.99
CA THR A 167 1.41 -14.59 -17.97
C THR A 167 0.46 -15.68 -17.49
N LEU A 168 0.46 -15.99 -16.18
CA LEU A 168 -0.46 -16.96 -15.56
C LEU A 168 -1.93 -16.55 -15.64
N THR A 169 -2.19 -15.25 -15.85
CA THR A 169 -3.52 -14.63 -15.90
C THR A 169 -3.68 -13.80 -17.16
N ALA A 170 -2.98 -14.17 -18.23
CA ALA A 170 -2.96 -13.40 -19.48
C ALA A 170 -4.34 -13.37 -20.17
N ASP A 171 -5.18 -14.35 -19.89
CA ASP A 171 -6.58 -14.44 -20.32
C ASP A 171 -7.53 -13.57 -19.48
N VAL A 172 -7.08 -13.07 -18.32
CA VAL A 172 -7.87 -12.20 -17.44
C VAL A 172 -7.57 -10.74 -17.75
N THR A 173 -8.60 -10.02 -18.20
CA THR A 173 -8.50 -8.58 -18.52
C THR A 173 -8.36 -7.71 -17.26
N VAL A 174 -7.95 -6.45 -17.40
CA VAL A 174 -7.94 -5.47 -16.30
C VAL A 174 -9.34 -5.32 -15.69
N ALA A 175 -10.36 -5.18 -16.55
CA ALA A 175 -11.76 -5.05 -16.12
C ALA A 175 -12.25 -6.27 -15.33
N ASP A 176 -11.91 -7.50 -15.77
CA ASP A 176 -12.29 -8.70 -15.04
C ASP A 176 -11.49 -8.88 -13.75
N THR A 177 -10.23 -8.42 -13.72
CA THR A 177 -9.44 -8.33 -12.49
C THR A 177 -10.09 -7.38 -11.47
N ALA A 178 -10.57 -6.22 -11.92
CA ALA A 178 -11.28 -5.26 -11.08
C ALA A 178 -12.61 -5.82 -10.55
N LYS A 179 -13.42 -6.46 -11.41
CA LYS A 179 -14.65 -7.16 -10.98
C LYS A 179 -14.36 -8.26 -9.95
N ALA A 180 -13.27 -9.01 -10.13
CA ALA A 180 -12.87 -10.02 -9.17
C ALA A 180 -12.47 -9.38 -7.83
N ALA A 181 -11.70 -8.29 -7.84
CA ALA A 181 -11.35 -7.57 -6.61
C ALA A 181 -12.60 -7.04 -5.87
N GLU A 182 -13.58 -6.50 -6.60
CA GLU A 182 -14.88 -6.10 -6.04
C GLU A 182 -15.64 -7.29 -5.44
N PHE A 183 -15.73 -8.40 -6.19
CA PHE A 183 -16.38 -9.64 -5.72
C PHE A 183 -15.72 -10.20 -4.45
N PHE A 184 -14.40 -10.05 -4.32
CA PHE A 184 -13.62 -10.41 -3.14
C PHE A 184 -13.60 -9.32 -2.06
N LEU A 185 -14.47 -8.31 -2.14
CA LEU A 185 -14.74 -7.29 -1.13
C LEU A 185 -13.57 -6.30 -0.91
N ALA A 186 -12.81 -5.98 -1.95
CA ALA A 186 -11.91 -4.83 -1.92
C ALA A 186 -12.72 -3.52 -1.75
N ASP A 187 -12.18 -2.57 -0.98
CA ASP A 187 -12.82 -1.26 -0.80
C ASP A 187 -12.52 -0.29 -1.97
N GLY A 188 -11.47 -0.60 -2.75
CA GLY A 188 -11.07 0.08 -3.98
C GLY A 188 -10.00 -0.71 -4.74
N VAL A 189 -9.70 -0.28 -5.96
CA VAL A 189 -8.65 -0.86 -6.80
C VAL A 189 -7.63 0.20 -7.17
N VAL A 190 -6.37 -0.22 -7.31
CA VAL A 190 -5.25 0.61 -7.77
C VAL A 190 -4.73 -0.01 -9.05
N LEU A 191 -4.75 0.77 -10.13
CA LEU A 191 -4.15 0.41 -11.41
C LEU A 191 -2.86 1.22 -11.57
N THR A 192 -1.76 0.54 -11.89
CA THR A 192 -0.46 1.16 -12.14
C THR A 192 -0.04 0.94 -13.59
N GLY A 193 0.80 1.83 -14.13
CA GLY A 193 1.52 1.52 -15.38
C GLY A 193 2.49 0.34 -15.22
N THR A 194 3.19 -0.03 -16.27
CA THR A 194 3.98 -1.29 -16.29
C THR A 194 5.23 -1.28 -15.40
N ALA A 195 5.80 -0.09 -15.15
CA ALA A 195 6.98 0.12 -14.31
C ALA A 195 6.92 1.48 -13.60
N THR A 196 7.75 1.68 -12.58
CA THR A 196 7.87 2.98 -11.90
C THR A 196 8.28 4.06 -12.92
N GLY A 197 7.49 5.14 -13.02
CA GLY A 197 7.69 6.22 -14.00
C GLY A 197 7.03 5.98 -15.35
N SER A 198 6.38 4.83 -15.56
CA SER A 198 5.50 4.58 -16.72
C SER A 198 4.05 4.81 -16.30
N GLU A 199 3.33 5.67 -17.02
CA GLU A 199 1.91 5.92 -16.77
C GLU A 199 1.05 4.71 -17.14
N ALA A 200 -0.11 4.56 -16.49
CA ALA A 200 -1.13 3.60 -16.92
C ALA A 200 -1.77 4.07 -18.22
N ASP A 201 -2.15 3.16 -19.11
CA ASP A 201 -2.87 3.52 -20.33
C ASP A 201 -4.26 4.05 -19.93
N PRO A 202 -4.61 5.32 -20.26
CA PRO A 202 -5.92 5.88 -19.92
C PRO A 202 -7.10 5.04 -20.44
N LYS A 203 -6.91 4.25 -21.51
CA LYS A 203 -7.94 3.35 -22.04
C LYS A 203 -8.28 2.20 -21.11
N GLU A 204 -7.40 1.84 -20.18
CA GLU A 204 -7.68 0.83 -19.16
C GLU A 204 -8.58 1.35 -18.03
N LEU A 205 -8.84 2.67 -18.01
CA LEU A 205 -9.72 3.35 -17.06
C LEU A 205 -11.13 3.63 -17.63
N GLU A 206 -11.35 3.43 -18.93
CA GLU A 206 -12.66 3.57 -19.61
C GLU A 206 -13.49 2.28 -19.52
#